data_AF-A6GX74-F1
#
_entry.id   AF-A6GX74-F1
#
_cell.length_a   1.000
_cell.length_b   1.000
_cell.length_c   1.000
_cell.angle_alpha   90.00
_cell.angle_beta   90.00
_cell.angle_gamma   90.00
#
_symmetry.space_group_name_H-M   'P 1'
#
loop_
_entity.id
_entity.type
_entity.pdbx_description
1 polymer ?
#
loop_
_entity_poly.entity_id
_entity_poly.type
_entity_poly.pdbx_seq_one_letter_code
_entity_poly.pdbx_strand_id
1 'polypeptide(L)' 'MDKSTKQIRSKYNSNITKSLADKYKISERYVRMIISNERSPDFQEEIINDYNKMIIKVNNALIPILNKD' A
#
# COMPACT_ATOMS: atom_id res chain seq x y z
N MET A 1 1.77 -15.25 12.09
CA MET A 1 1.05 -14.85 10.85
C MET A 1 1.15 -16.02 9.88
N ASP A 2 0.02 -16.53 9.42
CA ASP A 2 -0.01 -17.59 8.42
C ASP A 2 0.68 -17.13 7.11
N LYS A 3 1.37 -18.07 6.43
CA LYS A 3 2.11 -17.78 5.19
C LYS A 3 1.20 -17.20 4.11
N SER A 4 -0.07 -17.61 4.09
CA SER A 4 -1.10 -17.13 3.16
C SER A 4 -1.36 -15.63 3.31
N THR A 5 -1.57 -15.15 4.55
CA THR A 5 -1.86 -13.73 4.83
C THR A 5 -0.73 -12.79 4.39
N LYS A 6 0.52 -13.23 4.55
CA LYS A 6 1.70 -12.45 4.15
C LYS A 6 1.78 -12.28 2.63
N GLN A 7 1.51 -13.36 1.88
CA GLN A 7 1.49 -13.31 0.41
C GLN A 7 0.37 -12.40 -0.11
N ILE A 8 -0.83 -12.52 0.48
CA ILE A 8 -1.99 -11.70 0.12
C ILE A 8 -1.68 -10.21 0.34
N ARG A 9 -1.17 -9.83 1.52
CA ARG A 9 -0.77 -8.44 1.80
C ARG A 9 0.31 -7.92 0.85
N SER A 10 1.30 -8.75 0.52
CA SER A 10 2.36 -8.38 -0.43
C SER A 10 1.80 -8.04 -1.82
N LYS A 11 0.84 -8.84 -2.31
CA LYS A 11 0.18 -8.60 -3.59
C LYS A 11 -0.62 -7.29 -3.59
N TYR A 12 -1.39 -7.03 -2.53
CA TYR A 12 -2.13 -5.77 -2.40
C TYR A 12 -1.21 -4.55 -2.32
N ASN A 13 -0.13 -4.63 -1.55
CA ASN A 13 0.86 -3.55 -1.49
C ASN A 13 1.44 -3.26 -2.88
N SER A 14 1.79 -4.29 -3.65
CA SER A 14 2.30 -4.11 -5.01
C SER A 14 1.28 -3.44 -5.93
N ASN A 15 0.00 -3.80 -5.82
CA ASN A 15 -1.06 -3.19 -6.63
C ASN A 15 -1.29 -1.73 -6.23
N ILE A 16 -1.28 -1.41 -4.93
CA ILE A 16 -1.43 -0.04 -4.44
C ILE A 16 -0.25 0.82 -4.91
N THR A 17 0.99 0.33 -4.80
CA THR A 17 2.18 1.09 -5.25
C THR A 17 2.13 1.38 -6.75
N LYS A 18 1.65 0.42 -7.55
CA LYS A 18 1.46 0.59 -8.98
C LYS A 18 0.40 1.65 -9.31
N SER A 19 -0.77 1.58 -8.67
CA SER A 19 -1.82 2.58 -8.86
C SER A 19 -1.39 4.00 -8.48
N LEU A 20 -0.63 4.14 -7.39
CA LEU A 20 -0.08 5.43 -6.98
C LEU A 20 0.98 5.93 -7.96
N ALA A 21 1.84 5.05 -8.46
CA ALA A 21 2.82 5.38 -9.50
C ALA A 21 2.14 5.95 -10.75
N ASP A 22 1.06 5.29 -11.21
CA ASP A 22 0.28 5.73 -12.37
C ASP A 22 -0.47 7.05 -12.14
N LYS A 23 -0.98 7.29 -10.93
CA LYS A 23 -1.67 8.53 -10.54
C LYS A 23 -0.72 9.72 -10.50
N TYR A 24 0.41 9.58 -9.82
CA TYR A 24 1.39 10.64 -9.60
C TYR A 24 2.45 10.75 -10.71
N LYS A 25 2.38 9.89 -11.74
CA LYS A 25 3.31 9.85 -12.88
C LYS A 25 4.78 9.71 -12.45
N ILE A 26 5.00 8.88 -11.43
CA ILE A 26 6.32 8.57 -10.87
C ILE A 26 6.55 7.06 -10.88
N SER A 27 7.79 6.62 -10.68
CA SER A 27 8.08 5.18 -10.62
C SER A 27 7.53 4.52 -9.35
N GLU A 28 7.14 3.25 -9.44
CA GLU A 28 6.76 2.44 -8.27
C GLU A 28 7.85 2.41 -7.20
N ARG A 29 9.13 2.39 -7.62
CA ARG A 29 10.27 2.47 -6.70
C ARG A 29 10.23 3.76 -5.91
N TYR A 30 9.96 4.89 -6.56
CA TYR A 30 9.91 6.19 -5.91
C TYR A 30 8.73 6.27 -4.93
N VAL A 31 7.55 5.74 -5.29
CA VAL A 31 6.42 5.60 -4.36
C VAL A 31 6.81 4.79 -3.12
N ARG A 32 7.50 3.67 -3.29
CA ARG A 32 7.97 2.85 -2.16
C ARG A 32 8.92 3.62 -1.25
N MET A 33 9.88 4.37 -1.82
CA MET A 33 10.80 5.21 -1.06
C MET A 33 10.08 6.31 -0.27
N ILE A 34 9.00 6.87 -0.81
CA ILE A 34 8.17 7.86 -0.11
C ILE A 34 7.43 7.22 1.06
N ILE A 35 6.83 6.04 0.85
CA ILE A 35 6.11 5.29 1.89
C ILE A 35 7.08 4.79 2.98
N SER A 36 8.30 4.40 2.63
CA SER A 36 9.35 4.01 3.59
C SER A 36 10.09 5.19 4.22
N ASN A 37 9.69 6.42 3.92
CA ASN A 37 10.28 7.66 4.42
C ASN A 37 11.78 7.84 4.04
N GLU A 38 12.23 7.17 2.98
CA GLU A 38 13.56 7.37 2.38
C GLU A 38 13.62 8.62 1.49
N ARG A 39 12.45 9.09 1.02
CA ARG A 39 12.30 10.30 0.21
C ARG A 39 11.11 11.13 0.70
N SER A 40 11.32 12.43 0.76
CA SER A 40 10.33 13.41 1.25
C SER A 40 10.15 14.57 0.27
N PRO A 41 9.55 14.33 -0.92
CA PRO A 41 9.14 15.42 -1.80
C PRO A 41 7.97 16.21 -1.19
N ASP A 42 7.70 17.41 -1.70
CA ASP A 42 6.64 18.29 -1.18
C ASP A 42 5.24 17.66 -1.19
N PHE A 43 4.98 16.72 -2.09
CA PHE A 43 3.72 15.96 -2.21
C PHE A 43 3.72 14.62 -1.43
N GLN A 44 4.71 14.37 -0.57
CA GLN A 44 4.83 13.14 0.22
C GLN A 44 3.55 12.85 1.01
N GLU A 45 2.99 13.85 1.68
CA GLU A 45 1.82 13.68 2.54
C GLU A 45 0.61 13.18 1.76
N GLU A 46 0.42 13.64 0.53
CA GLU A 46 -0.67 13.20 -0.33
C GLU A 46 -0.55 11.70 -0.67
N ILE A 47 0.66 11.27 -1.04
CA ILE A 47 0.94 9.86 -1.37
C ILE A 47 0.73 8.97 -0.15
N ILE A 48 1.20 9.39 1.02
CA ILE A 48 1.03 8.63 2.27
C ILE A 48 -0.46 8.54 2.63
N ASN A 49 -1.19 9.64 2.54
CA ASN A 49 -2.62 9.66 2.83
C ASN A 49 -3.41 8.74 1.90
N ASP A 50 -3.13 8.76 0.61
CA ASP A 50 -3.79 7.88 -0.35
C ASP A 50 -3.42 6.41 -0.17
N TYR A 51 -2.15 6.11 0.10
CA TYR A 51 -1.69 4.77 0.46
C TYR A 51 -2.46 4.25 1.70
N ASN A 52 -2.56 5.07 2.74
CA ASN A 52 -3.26 4.72 3.98
C ASN A 52 -4.76 4.48 3.75
N LYS A 53 -5.43 5.30 2.96
CA LYS A 53 -6.84 5.09 2.59
C LYS A 53 -7.05 3.76 1.88
N MET A 54 -6.14 3.38 0.98
CA MET A 54 -6.24 2.12 0.24
C MET A 54 -5.93 0.92 1.13
N ILE A 55 -4.88 0.97 1.94
CA ILE A 55 -4.48 -0.17 2.80
C ILE A 55 -5.51 -0.43 3.91
N ILE A 56 -6.17 0.61 4.44
CA ILE A 56 -7.27 0.45 5.40
C ILE A 56 -8.43 -0.31 4.76
N LYS A 57 -8.82 0.02 3.51
CA LYS A 57 -9.86 -0.72 2.79
C LYS A 57 -9.49 -2.19 2.58
N VAL A 58 -8.23 -2.44 2.20
CA VAL A 58 -7.71 -3.81 2.05
C VAL A 58 -7.75 -4.55 3.39
N ASN A 59 -7.25 -3.94 4.47
CA ASN A 59 -7.25 -4.56 5.79
C ASN A 59 -8.68 -4.85 6.27
N ASN A 60 -9.63 -3.92 6.09
CA ASN A 60 -11.03 -4.13 6.46
C ASN A 60 -11.70 -5.22 5.63
N ALA A 61 -11.31 -5.41 4.37
CA ALA A 61 -11.79 -6.52 3.55
C ALA A 61 -11.15 -7.87 3.96
N LEU A 62 -9.90 -7.84 4.46
CA LEU A 62 -9.17 -9.04 4.86
C LEU A 62 -9.48 -9.49 6.30
N ILE A 63 -9.79 -8.59 7.23
CA ILE A 63 -10.09 -8.91 8.64
C ILE A 63 -11.24 -9.94 8.75
N PRO A 64 -12.38 -9.81 8.04
CA PRO A 64 -13.46 -10.80 8.07
C PRO A 64 -13.07 -12.16 7.49
N ILE A 65 -12.08 -12.20 6.59
CA ILE A 65 -11.57 -13.44 5.99
C ILE A 65 -10.61 -14.15 6.96
N LEU A 66 -9.89 -13.38 7.79
CA LEU A 66 -8.93 -13.90 8.77
C LEU A 66 -9.58 -14.28 10.11
N ASN A 67 -10.76 -13.75 10.42
CA ASN A 67 -11.51 -14.05 11.65
C ASN A 67 -12.62 -15.09 11.43
N LYS A 68 -12.72 -15.67 10.23
CA LYS A 68 -13.52 -16.87 9.95
C LYS A 68 -12.62 -18.10 10.05
N ASP A 69 -12.10 -18.32 11.25
CA ASP A 69 -11.53 -19.59 11.71
C ASP A 69 -12.10 -19.86 13.11
#